data_AF-A0AAN7L1L3-F1
#
_entry.id   AF-A0AAN7L1L3-F1
#
_cell.length_a   1.000
_cell.length_b   1.000
_cell.length_c   1.000
_cell.angle_alpha   90.00
_cell.angle_beta   90.00
_cell.angle_gamma   90.00
#
_symmetry.space_group_name_H-M   'P 1'
#
loop_
_entity.id
_entity.type
_entity.pdbx_description
1 polymer ?
#
loop_
_entity_poly.entity_id
_entity_poly.type
_entity_poly.pdbx_seq_one_letter_code
_entity_poly.pdbx_strand_id
1 'polypeptide(L)' 'MRLLTGSPSAAVDTFQFVPHSVTSFGSTVLSEGCDPTGSITWVHAWTVSDGIITQVSEANLVSSHRRHRCYGLRFENLI' A
#
# COMPACT_ATOMS: atom_id res chain seq x y z
N MET A 1 -12.17 -9.97 -16.08
CA MET A 1 -11.21 -9.54 -15.04
C MET A 1 -11.76 -9.96 -13.69
N ARG A 2 -11.00 -10.73 -12.89
CA ARG A 2 -11.40 -11.14 -11.53
C ARG A 2 -10.46 -10.40 -10.58
N LEU A 3 -11.01 -9.43 -9.85
CA LEU A 3 -10.27 -8.64 -8.86
C LEU A 3 -9.89 -9.60 -7.71
N LEU A 4 -8.60 -9.72 -7.42
CA LEU A 4 -8.07 -10.53 -6.32
C LEU A 4 -8.02 -9.74 -4.99
N THR A 5 -8.98 -8.85 -4.77
CA THR A 5 -9.20 -8.27 -3.44
C THR A 5 -10.01 -9.30 -2.65
N GLY A 6 -9.58 -9.61 -1.42
CA GLY A 6 -10.33 -10.48 -0.50
C GLY A 6 -11.83 -10.14 -0.50
N SER A 7 -12.66 -11.18 -0.39
CA SER A 7 -14.12 -11.14 -0.51
C SER A 7 -14.76 -9.88 0.11
N PRO A 8 -15.60 -9.11 -0.61
CA PRO A 8 -16.33 -8.01 -0.01
C PRO A 8 -17.38 -8.59 0.94
N SER A 9 -17.10 -8.62 2.24
CA SER A 9 -18.16 -8.77 3.23
C SER A 9 -19.09 -7.57 3.12
N ALA A 10 -20.39 -7.80 3.23
CA ALA A 10 -21.50 -6.87 2.90
C ALA A 10 -21.57 -5.54 3.68
N ALA A 11 -20.49 -5.10 4.34
CA ALA A 11 -20.27 -3.73 4.77
C ALA A 11 -19.16 -3.15 3.88
N VAL A 12 -19.56 -2.37 2.87
CA VAL A 12 -18.63 -1.68 1.96
C VAL A 12 -17.94 -0.54 2.70
N ASP A 13 -16.98 -0.88 3.56
CA ASP A 13 -15.79 -0.05 3.74
C ASP A 13 -14.98 -0.24 2.46
N THR A 14 -15.33 0.54 1.44
CA THR A 14 -14.62 0.55 0.17
C THR A 14 -13.16 0.88 0.42
N PHE A 15 -12.27 -0.07 0.18
CA PHE A 15 -10.83 0.19 0.23
C PHE A 15 -10.52 1.36 -0.72
N GLN A 16 -10.08 2.47 -0.15
CA GLN A 16 -9.70 3.65 -0.91
C GLN A 16 -8.18 3.63 -1.08
N PHE A 17 -7.73 3.35 -2.30
CA PHE A 17 -6.31 3.44 -2.64
C PHE A 17 -5.91 4.91 -2.77
N VAL A 18 -5.46 5.50 -1.65
CA VAL A 18 -4.92 6.86 -1.59
C VAL A 18 -3.47 6.77 -1.11
N PRO A 19 -2.48 6.69 -2.01
CA PRO A 19 -1.09 6.66 -1.61
C PRO A 19 -0.73 7.97 -0.89
N HIS A 20 -0.08 7.81 0.26
CA HIS A 20 0.49 8.91 1.02
C HIS A 20 1.85 9.32 0.44
N SER A 21 2.63 8.36 -0.03
CA SER A 21 3.94 8.58 -0.65
C SER A 21 4.18 7.59 -1.79
N VAL A 22 4.95 8.03 -2.79
CA VAL A 22 5.41 7.22 -3.90
C VAL A 22 6.88 7.51 -4.13
N THR A 23 7.71 6.47 -4.18
CA THR A 23 9.13 6.59 -4.46
C THR A 23 9.57 5.51 -5.45
N SER A 24 10.62 5.78 -6.21
CA SER A 24 11.14 4.88 -7.23
C SER A 24 12.64 4.64 -7.06
N PHE A 25 13.06 3.39 -7.20
CA PHE A 25 14.47 3.00 -7.29
C PHE A 25 14.63 1.96 -8.40
N GLY A 26 15.41 2.32 -9.43
CA GLY A 26 15.59 1.49 -10.61
C GLY A 26 14.25 1.14 -11.28
N SER A 27 14.00 -0.15 -11.50
CA SER A 27 12.75 -0.68 -12.05
C SER A 27 11.66 -0.89 -11.01
N THR A 28 11.85 -0.49 -9.76
CA THR A 28 10.89 -0.73 -8.68
C THR A 28 10.28 0.58 -8.20
N VAL A 29 8.96 0.62 -8.07
CA VAL A 29 8.19 1.71 -7.50
C VAL A 29 7.52 1.23 -6.23
N LEU A 30 7.72 1.95 -5.13
CA LEU A 30 6.98 1.73 -3.89
C LEU A 30 5.92 2.80 -3.76
N SER A 31 4.70 2.37 -3.43
CA SER A 31 3.65 3.25 -2.96
C SER A 31 3.19 2.77 -1.59
N GLU A 32 3.02 3.71 -0.67
CA GLU A 32 2.59 3.41 0.69
C GLU A 32 1.39 4.26 1.09
N GLY A 33 0.61 3.76 2.03
CA GLY A 33 -0.49 4.51 2.59
C GLY A 33 -1.13 3.76 3.75
N CYS A 34 -2.30 4.24 4.14
CA CYS A 34 -3.11 3.61 5.16
C CYS A 34 -4.58 3.80 4.87
N ASP A 35 -5.42 3.01 5.53
CA ASP A 35 -6.85 3.21 5.48
C ASP A 35 -7.24 4.53 6.20
N PRO A 36 -8.44 5.07 5.97
CA PRO A 36 -8.88 6.33 6.58
C PRO A 36 -8.85 6.35 8.12
N THR A 37 -8.94 5.18 8.77
CA THR A 37 -8.87 5.07 10.23
C THR A 37 -7.44 4.98 10.76
N GLY A 38 -6.45 4.73 9.87
CA GLY A 38 -5.05 4.51 10.20
C GLY A 38 -4.80 3.19 10.96
N SER A 39 -5.74 2.26 10.90
CA SER A 39 -5.66 0.95 11.56
C SER A 39 -4.82 -0.04 10.75
N ILE A 40 -4.76 0.15 9.44
CA ILE A 40 -4.06 -0.68 8.46
C ILE A 40 -3.14 0.24 7.66
N THR A 41 -1.85 -0.04 7.70
CA THR A 41 -0.87 0.53 6.77
C THR A 41 -0.55 -0.49 5.69
N TRP A 42 -0.39 -0.04 4.45
CA TRP A 42 -0.10 -0.88 3.29
C TRP A 42 1.11 -0.34 2.52
N VAL A 43 1.85 -1.25 1.89
CA VAL A 43 2.92 -0.94 0.93
C VAL A 43 2.69 -1.79 -0.31
N HIS A 44 2.63 -1.16 -1.48
CA HIS A 44 2.63 -1.84 -2.77
C HIS A 44 3.97 -1.62 -3.46
N ALA A 45 4.62 -2.72 -3.84
CA ALA A 45 5.81 -2.69 -4.65
C ALA A 45 5.47 -3.12 -6.08
N TRP A 46 5.87 -2.29 -7.05
CA TRP A 46 5.64 -2.53 -8.46
C TRP A 46 6.97 -2.67 -9.18
N THR A 47 7.11 -3.73 -9.96
CA THR A 47 8.20 -3.81 -10.94
C THR A 47 7.69 -3.22 -12.25
N VAL A 48 8.44 -2.27 -12.80
CA VAL A 48 8.14 -1.57 -14.05
C VAL A 48 9.20 -1.91 -15.09
N SER A 49 8.76 -2.39 -16.25
CA SER A 49 9.59 -2.59 -17.45
C SER A 49 8.92 -1.88 -18.61
N ASP A 50 9.66 -1.06 -19.36
CA ASP A 50 9.15 -0.36 -20.54
C ASP A 50 7.90 0.50 -20.27
N GLY A 51 7.83 1.10 -19.07
CA GLY A 51 6.67 1.88 -18.62
C GLY A 51 5.45 1.05 -18.22
N ILE A 52 5.55 -0.28 -18.21
CA ILE A 52 4.48 -1.21 -17.86
C ILE A 52 4.78 -1.85 -16.50
N ILE A 53 3.80 -1.86 -15.61
CA ILE A 53 3.88 -2.62 -14.36
C ILE A 53 3.78 -4.11 -14.71
N THR A 54 4.86 -4.84 -14.51
CA THR A 54 4.96 -6.28 -14.83
C THR A 54 4.71 -7.15 -13.60
N GLN A 55 4.95 -6.65 -12.40
CA GLN A 55 4.71 -7.35 -11.13
C GLN A 55 4.15 -6.39 -10.08
N VAL A 56 3.30 -6.91 -9.21
CA VAL A 56 2.74 -6.19 -8.06
C VAL A 56 2.80 -7.11 -6.85
N SER A 57 3.36 -6.62 -5.75
CA SER A 57 3.25 -7.25 -4.43
C SER A 57 2.70 -6.25 -3.42
N GLU A 58 1.87 -6.74 -2.50
CA GLU A 58 1.24 -5.95 -1.45
C GLU A 58 1.63 -6.51 -0.09
N ALA A 59 1.99 -5.62 0.84
CA ALA A 59 2.24 -5.95 2.23
C ALA A 59 1.35 -5.09 3.12
N ASN A 60 0.53 -5.74 3.95
CA ASN A 60 -0.34 -5.09 4.92
C ASN A 60 0.20 -5.27 6.34
N LEU A 61 0.18 -4.19 7.11
CA LEU A 61 0.55 -4.17 8.51
C LEU A 61 -0.62 -3.64 9.32
N VAL A 62 -1.09 -4.44 10.28
CA VAL A 62 -2.15 -4.04 11.22
C VAL A 62 -1.51 -3.39 12.42
N SER A 63 -1.88 -2.15 12.72
CA SER A 63 -1.37 -1.45 13.89
C SER A 63 -2.08 -1.92 15.16
N SER A 64 -1.32 -2.49 16.09
CA SER A 64 -1.81 -2.86 17.44
C SER A 64 -1.99 -1.64 18.37
N HIS A 65 -1.38 -0.49 18.05
CA HIS A 65 -1.41 0.71 18.89
C HIS A 65 -2.07 1.87 18.14
N ARG A 66 -3.14 2.44 18.71
CA ARG A 66 -3.83 3.66 18.23
C ARG A 66 -2.93 4.90 18.29
N ARG A 67 -1.86 4.94 17.51
CA ARG A 67 -1.14 6.19 17.20
C ARG A 67 -1.59 6.62 15.81
N HIS A 68 -2.42 7.67 15.80
CA HIS A 68 -3.08 8.34 14.67
C HIS A 68 -2.18 8.87 13.54
N ARG A 69 -0.98 8.32 13.30
CA ARG A 69 -0.08 8.88 12.29
C ARG A 69 0.55 7.80 11.43
N CYS A 70 0.00 7.66 10.24
CA CYS A 70 0.66 7.05 9.08
C CYS A 70 1.88 7.87 8.62
N TYR A 71 2.10 9.07 9.18
CA TYR A 71 3.19 10.00 8.86
C TYR A 71 4.61 9.55 9.29
N GLY A 72 4.79 8.31 9.77
CA GLY A 72 6.03 7.91 10.47
C GLY A 72 6.82 6.75 9.86
N LEU A 73 6.29 6.02 8.87
CA LEU A 73 7.02 4.97 8.18
C LEU A 73 7.88 5.58 7.08
N ARG A 74 8.86 6.42 7.45
CA ARG A 74 9.92 6.78 6.51
C ARG A 74 10.76 5.52 6.28
N PHE A 75 10.46 4.77 5.21
CA PHE A 75 11.27 3.65 4.74
C PHE A 75 12.63 4.08 4.15
N GLU A 76 13.22 5.17 4.66
CA GLU A 76 14.61 5.57 4.34
C GLU A 76 15.63 4.50 4.77
N ASN A 77 15.20 3.43 5.47
CA ASN A 77 16.03 2.28 5.87
C ASN A 77 15.59 0.94 5.25
N LEU A 78 14.70 0.93 4.24
CA LEU A 78 14.31 -0.32 3.56
C LEU A 78 15.03 -0.55 2.22
N ILE A 79 16.02 0.30 1.92
CA ILE A 79 16.88 0.20 0.73
C ILE A 79 18.34 0.07 1.18
#